data_AF-A0A3N5HDN5-F1
#
_entry.id   AF-A0A3N5HDN5-F1
#
_cell.length_a   1.000
_cell.length_b   1.000
_cell.length_c   1.000
_cell.angle_alpha   90.00
_cell.angle_beta   90.00
_cell.angle_gamma   90.00
#
_symmetry.space_group_name_H-M   'P 1'
#
loop_
_entity.id
_entity.type
_entity.pdbx_description
1 polymer ?
#
loop_
_entity_poly.entity_id
_entity_poly.type
_entity_poly.pdbx_seq_one_letter_code
_entity_poly.pdbx_strand_id
1 'polypeptide(L)' 'MTNLLAGGLFILFGLFFGVQSYGLDLGTTFKMGPGYFPLVLSVILVLLGGVIAVTALRAGAEDLGSYAWRG' A
#
# COMPACT_ATOMS: atom_id res chain seq x y z
N MET A 1 -11.27 11.33 -4.52
CA MET A 1 -9.87 11.47 -5.00
C MET A 1 -8.84 11.32 -3.88
N THR A 2 -9.02 11.98 -2.73
CA THR A 2 -8.06 12.00 -1.60
C THR A 2 -7.66 10.61 -1.10
N ASN A 3 -8.61 9.67 -0.99
CA ASN A 3 -8.34 8.29 -0.57
C ASN A 3 -7.45 7.53 -1.57
N LEU A 4 -7.61 7.78 -2.87
CA LEU A 4 -6.77 7.15 -3.89
C LEU A 4 -5.31 7.64 -3.82
N LEU A 5 -5.13 8.95 -3.57
CA LEU A 5 -3.80 9.54 -3.35
C LEU A 5 -3.16 9.02 -2.06
N ALA A 6 -3.93 8.88 -0.97
CA ALA A 6 -3.46 8.30 0.28
C ALA A 6 -3.03 6.83 0.09
N GLY A 7 -3.85 6.02 -0.59
CA GLY A 7 -3.50 4.64 -0.94
C GLY A 7 -2.23 4.55 -1.79
N GLY A 8 -2.09 5.44 -2.78
CA GLY A 8 -0.89 5.55 -3.60
C GLY A 8 0.37 5.90 -2.80
N LEU A 9 0.27 6.84 -1.85
CA LEU A 9 1.37 7.20 -0.93
C LEU A 9 1.81 6.01 -0.06
N PHE A 10 0.86 5.25 0.49
CA PHE A 10 1.18 4.05 1.27
C PHE A 10 1.92 3.00 0.45
N ILE A 11 1.47 2.75 -0.79
CA ILE A 11 2.15 1.83 -1.71
C ILE A 11 3.56 2.34 -2.05
N LEU A 12 3.70 3.63 -2.33
CA LEU A 12 4.98 4.24 -2.71
C LEU A 12 6.02 4.17 -1.58
N PHE A 13 5.62 4.51 -0.35
CA PHE A 13 6.51 4.36 0.81
C PHE A 13 6.82 2.89 1.10
N GLY A 14 5.83 2.00 0.97
CA GLY A 14 6.03 0.57 1.11
C GLY A 14 7.11 0.05 0.14
N LEU A 15 6.98 0.35 -1.15
CA LEU A 15 7.98 -0.02 -2.17
C LEU A 15 9.36 0.58 -1.86
N PHE A 16 9.43 1.85 -1.45
CA PHE A 16 10.67 2.50 -1.07
C PHE A 16 11.39 1.76 0.06
N PHE A 17 10.69 1.46 1.16
CA PHE A 17 11.27 0.71 2.28
C PHE A 17 11.63 -0.73 1.92
N GLY A 18 10.85 -1.38 1.05
CA GLY A 18 11.14 -2.72 0.56
C GLY A 18 12.44 -2.76 -0.24
N VAL A 19 12.62 -1.83 -1.19
CA VAL A 19 13.86 -1.69 -1.97
C VAL A 19 15.05 -1.42 -1.06
N GLN A 20 14.92 -0.52 -0.08
CA GLN A 20 15.99 -0.24 0.89
C GLN A 20 16.33 -1.47 1.76
N SER A 21 15.36 -2.33 2.05
CA SER A 21 15.59 -3.55 2.83
C SER A 21 16.43 -4.61 2.10
N TYR A 22 16.42 -4.63 0.76
CA TYR A 22 17.28 -5.53 -0.02
C TYR A 22 18.76 -5.18 0.08
N GLY A 23 19.09 -3.92 0.41
CA GLY A 23 20.47 -3.48 0.68
C GLY A 23 20.97 -3.82 2.09
N LEU A 24 20.10 -4.39 2.94
CA LEU A 24 20.42 -4.77 4.31
C LEU A 24 20.49 -6.29 4.41
N ASP A 25 21.38 -6.81 5.26
CA ASP A 25 21.33 -8.21 5.63
C ASP A 25 19.96 -8.51 6.24
N LEU A 26 19.16 -9.32 5.55
CA LEU A 26 17.89 -9.82 6.06
C LEU A 26 18.12 -10.88 7.14
N GLY A 27 19.33 -11.47 7.19
CA GLY A 27 19.70 -12.52 8.13
C GLY A 27 18.88 -13.79 7.92
N THR A 28 18.78 -14.61 8.96
CA THR A 28 17.87 -15.78 9.01
C THR A 28 16.75 -15.48 10.00
N THR A 29 15.60 -16.15 9.93
CA THR A 29 14.46 -15.93 10.86
C THR A 29 14.84 -15.98 12.35
N PHE A 30 15.91 -16.72 12.70
CA PHE A 30 16.45 -16.84 14.06
C PHE A 30 17.51 -15.78 14.43
N LYS A 31 18.01 -15.02 13.46
CA LYS A 31 18.86 -13.82 13.65
C LYS A 31 18.40 -12.76 12.65
N MET A 32 17.28 -12.10 12.98
CA MET A 32 16.69 -11.06 12.14
C MET A 32 17.72 -9.95 11.95
N GLY A 33 18.20 -9.82 10.71
CA GLY A 33 19.07 -8.72 10.36
C GLY A 33 18.30 -7.41 10.27
N PRO A 34 19.00 -6.26 10.23
CA PRO A 34 18.38 -4.94 10.26
C PRO A 34 17.41 -4.67 9.09
N GLY A 35 17.47 -5.48 8.02
CA GLY A 35 16.53 -5.43 6.89
C GLY A 35 15.14 -6.02 7.19
N TYR A 36 14.99 -6.85 8.22
CA TYR A 36 13.72 -7.53 8.49
C TYR A 36 12.60 -6.57 8.88
N PHE A 37 12.91 -5.56 9.70
CA PHE A 37 11.96 -4.53 10.11
C PHE A 37 11.43 -3.69 8.92
N PRO A 38 12.28 -3.06 8.10
CA PRO A 38 11.80 -2.32 6.93
C PRO A 38 11.08 -3.22 5.91
N LEU A 39 11.45 -4.50 5.80
CA LEU A 39 10.73 -5.46 4.95
C LEU A 39 9.31 -5.72 5.47
N VAL A 40 9.12 -6.02 6.76
CA VAL A 40 7.78 -6.23 7.34
C VAL A 40 6.94 -4.95 7.23
N LEU A 41 7.53 -3.79 7.53
CA LEU A 41 6.87 -2.50 7.39
C LEU A 41 6.43 -2.25 5.94
N SER A 42 7.29 -2.59 4.96
CA SER A 42 6.97 -2.44 3.53
C SER A 42 5.74 -3.25 3.13
N VAL A 43 5.65 -4.51 3.59
CA VAL A 43 4.53 -5.41 3.29
C VAL A 43 3.24 -4.86 3.87
N ILE A 44 3.26 -4.40 5.12
CA ILE A 44 2.08 -3.82 5.77
C ILE A 44 1.61 -2.56 5.01
N LEU A 45 2.52 -1.67 4.64
CA LEU A 45 2.20 -0.44 3.92
C LEU A 45 1.62 -0.72 2.53
N VAL A 46 2.21 -1.64 1.77
CA VAL A 46 1.70 -2.03 0.45
C VAL A 46 0.31 -2.65 0.55
N LEU A 47 0.09 -3.55 1.52
CA LEU A 47 -1.22 -4.18 1.74
C LEU A 47 -2.28 -3.13 2.09
N LEU A 48 -1.97 -2.25 3.06
CA LEU A 48 -2.90 -1.22 3.51
C LEU A 48 -3.21 -0.22 2.39
N GLY A 49 -2.19 0.22 1.65
CA GLY A 49 -2.35 1.10 0.50
C GLY A 49 -3.16 0.46 -0.63
N GLY A 50 -2.97 -0.84 -0.88
CA GLY A 50 -3.77 -1.62 -1.83
C GLY A 50 -5.24 -1.69 -1.44
N VAL A 51 -5.54 -1.96 -0.17
CA VAL A 51 -6.93 -1.98 0.34
C VAL A 51 -7.58 -0.59 0.18
N ILE A 52 -6.87 0.48 0.54
CA ILE A 52 -7.38 1.86 0.40
C ILE A 52 -7.60 2.21 -1.09
N ALA A 53 -6.69 1.83 -1.97
CA ALA A 53 -6.83 2.07 -3.41
C ALA A 53 -8.04 1.33 -3.99
N VAL A 54 -8.21 0.04 -3.66
CA VAL A 54 -9.34 -0.77 -4.12
C VAL A 54 -10.67 -0.22 -3.59
N THR A 55 -10.74 0.14 -2.31
CA THR A 55 -11.95 0.73 -1.72
C THR A 55 -12.27 2.11 -2.32
N ALA A 56 -11.26 2.95 -2.57
CA ALA A 56 -11.44 4.24 -3.24
C ALA A 56 -11.94 4.09 -4.68
N LEU A 57 -11.42 3.10 -5.42
CA LEU A 57 -11.88 2.79 -6.79
C LEU A 57 -13.32 2.26 -6.79
N ARG A 58 -13.68 1.39 -5.86
CA ARG A 58 -15.06 0.89 -5.71
C ARG A 58 -16.05 2.00 -5.34
N ALA A 59 -15.71 2.84 -4.38
CA ALA A 59 -16.55 3.97 -4.00
C ALA A 59 -16.77 4.97 -5.14
N GLY A 60 -15.72 5.25 -5.93
CA GLY A 60 -15.85 6.08 -7.13
C GLY A 60 -16.72 5.45 -8.24
N ALA A 61 -16.73 4.11 -8.34
CA ALA A 61 -17.59 3.40 -9.28
C ALA A 61 -19.08 3.41 -8.87
N GLU A 62 -19.39 3.39 -7.57
CA GLU A 62 -20.76 3.53 -7.05
C GLU A 62 -21.32 4.95 -7.26
N ASP A 63 -20.50 6.00 -7.08
CA ASP A 63 -20.89 7.38 -7.37
C ASP A 63 -21.21 7.61 -8.86
N LEU A 64 -20.51 6.92 -9.77
CA LEU A 64 -20.79 6.96 -11.21
C LEU A 64 -22.11 6.27 -11.58
N GLY A 65 -22.54 5.25 -10.82
CA GLY A 65 -23.82 4.56 -11.04
C GLY A 65 -25.04 5.36 -10.55
N SER A 66 -24.88 6.12 -9.47
CA SER A 66 -25.95 6.95 -8.88
C SER A 66 -26.29 8.19 -9.73
N TYR A 67 -25.29 8.79 -10.39
CA TYR A 67 -25.48 9.99 -11.21
C TYR A 67 -26.04 9.73 -12.61
N ALA A 68 -26.13 8.48 -13.08
CA ALA A 68 -26.63 8.14 -14.42
C ALA A 68 -28.16 7.90 -14.49
N TRP A 69 -28.88 7.87 -13.36
CA TRP A 69 -30.31 7.51 -13.32
C TRP A 69 -31.26 8.66 -12.87
N ARG A 70 -30.84 9.91 -13.01
CA ARG A 70 -31.75 11.07 -12.89
C ARG A 70 -31.71 11.95 -14.14
N GLY A 71 -31.85 11.31 -15.30
CA GLY A 71 -32.31 11.89 -16.55
C GLY A 71 -33.69 11.34 -16.88
#